data_AF-A0A7R9MVB7-F1
#
_entry.id   AF-A0A7R9MVB7-F1
#
_cell.length_a   1.000
_cell.length_b   1.000
_cell.length_c   1.000
_cell.angle_alpha   90.00
_cell.angle_beta   90.00
_cell.angle_gamma   90.00
#
_symmetry.space_group_name_H-M   'P 1'
#
loop_
_entity.id
_entity.type
_entity.pdbx_description
1 polymer ?
#
loop_
_entity_poly.entity_id
_entity_poly.type
_entity_poly.pdbx_seq_one_letter_code
_entity_poly.pdbx_strand_id
1 'polypeptide(L)'
;PPEFKSRTCGLCGNYNNNPNDDFITKRGKIYTEIEKFTHSWKVGKNVICESAMKSTKAMKEQMRCNFRDWEQRYNAINVCNILKSALFRQCHTSISITTFFGKCLSDVCSCHKNKVCHCNAIQSYATQC
;
A
#
# COMPACT_ATOMS: atom_id res chain seq x y z
N PRO A 1 -6.19 -17.88 10.65
CA PRO A 1 -6.54 -18.84 11.73
C PRO A 1 -5.32 -19.15 12.61
N PRO A 2 -5.46 -19.33 13.94
CA PRO A 2 -4.34 -19.50 14.87
C PRO A 2 -3.42 -20.68 14.56
N GLU A 3 -3.94 -21.73 13.90
CA GLU A 3 -3.19 -22.93 13.51
C GLU A 3 -2.06 -22.66 12.51
N PHE A 4 -2.09 -21.52 11.82
CA PHE A 4 -1.01 -21.09 10.91
C PHE A 4 0.07 -20.26 11.60
N LYS A 5 -0.06 -19.98 12.90
CA LYS A 5 0.90 -19.16 13.65
C LYS A 5 2.32 -19.75 13.54
N SER A 6 3.28 -18.91 13.17
CA SER A 6 4.66 -19.32 12.91
C SER A 6 4.83 -20.39 11.81
N ARG A 7 3.83 -20.57 10.94
CA ARG A 7 3.84 -21.54 9.82
C ARG A 7 3.69 -20.90 8.45
N THR A 8 3.66 -19.58 8.38
CA THR A 8 3.65 -18.84 7.11
C THR A 8 5.05 -18.35 6.77
N CYS A 9 5.25 -17.99 5.51
CA CYS A 9 6.41 -17.24 5.07
C CYS A 9 6.04 -16.47 3.81
N GLY A 10 6.77 -15.39 3.51
CA GLY A 10 6.53 -14.59 2.31
C GLY A 10 6.60 -13.10 2.57
N LEU A 11 6.01 -12.34 1.66
CA LEU A 11 5.94 -10.88 1.76
C LEU A 11 5.10 -10.40 2.96
N CYS A 12 4.25 -11.26 3.52
CA CYS A 12 3.42 -10.99 4.69
C CYS A 12 4.03 -11.52 6.00
N GLY A 13 5.31 -11.89 6.01
CA GLY A 13 6.01 -12.35 7.22
C GLY A 13 5.71 -13.80 7.59
N ASN A 14 6.06 -14.14 8.84
CA ASN A 14 5.99 -15.51 9.37
C ASN A 14 4.82 -15.74 10.34
N TYR A 15 4.01 -14.71 10.59
CA TYR A 15 2.82 -14.77 11.44
C TYR A 15 3.12 -15.24 12.87
N ASN A 16 4.21 -14.77 13.48
CA ASN A 16 4.61 -15.11 14.86
C ASN A 16 4.32 -14.00 15.90
N ASN A 17 3.70 -12.88 15.49
CA ASN A 17 3.46 -11.65 16.27
C ASN A 17 4.72 -10.80 16.59
N ASN A 18 5.84 -11.03 15.90
CA ASN A 18 7.06 -10.23 16.02
C ASN A 18 7.33 -9.44 14.73
N PRO A 19 6.92 -8.16 14.64
CA PRO A 19 7.13 -7.38 13.42
C PRO A 19 8.60 -7.15 13.08
N ASN A 20 9.54 -7.36 14.03
CA ASN A 20 10.96 -7.15 13.80
C ASN A 20 11.62 -8.22 12.91
N ASP A 21 10.96 -9.37 12.71
CA ASP A 21 11.47 -10.45 11.87
C ASP A 21 10.61 -10.72 10.61
N ASP A 22 9.57 -9.92 10.36
CA ASP A 22 8.70 -10.11 9.19
C ASP A 22 9.45 -9.93 7.86
N PHE A 23 10.58 -9.22 7.85
CA PHE A 23 11.47 -9.10 6.70
C PHE A 23 12.45 -10.27 6.56
N ILE A 24 12.00 -11.48 6.91
CA ILE A 24 12.73 -12.73 6.75
C ILE A 24 12.63 -13.25 5.32
N THR A 25 13.78 -13.66 4.76
CA THR A 25 13.87 -14.23 3.41
C THR A 25 13.61 -15.74 3.39
N LYS A 26 13.44 -16.32 2.20
CA LYS A 26 13.38 -17.78 1.98
C LYS A 26 14.58 -18.55 2.58
N ARG A 27 15.71 -17.87 2.81
CA ARG A 27 16.95 -18.45 3.37
C ARG A 27 17.13 -18.15 4.87
N GLY A 28 16.11 -17.63 5.55
CA GLY A 28 16.15 -17.31 6.98
C GLY A 28 16.93 -16.06 7.34
N LYS A 29 17.48 -15.32 6.36
CA LYS A 29 18.13 -14.02 6.61
C LYS A 29 17.09 -12.94 6.83
N ILE A 30 17.29 -12.08 7.83
CA ILE A 30 16.46 -10.90 8.10
C ILE A 30 17.15 -9.66 7.49
N TYR A 31 16.37 -8.82 6.81
CA TYR A 31 16.83 -7.52 6.28
C TYR A 31 16.12 -6.37 6.97
N THR A 32 16.82 -5.24 7.13
CA THR A 32 16.19 -3.95 7.49
C THR A 32 15.69 -3.19 6.27
N GLU A 33 16.24 -3.51 5.09
CA GLU A 33 15.96 -2.84 3.82
C GLU A 33 14.84 -3.57 3.06
N ILE A 34 13.68 -2.91 2.92
CA ILE A 34 12.49 -3.47 2.25
C ILE A 34 12.78 -3.92 0.80
N GLU A 35 13.67 -3.22 0.09
CA GLU A 35 14.03 -3.54 -1.30
C GLU A 35 14.80 -4.86 -1.39
N LYS A 36 15.74 -5.12 -0.46
CA LYS A 36 16.46 -6.40 -0.40
C LYS A 36 15.54 -7.54 0.00
N PHE A 37 14.67 -7.31 0.98
CA PHE A 37 13.66 -8.27 1.42
C PHE A 37 12.71 -8.66 0.28
N THR A 38 12.02 -7.71 -0.35
CA THR A 38 11.06 -7.97 -1.43
C THR A 38 11.71 -8.67 -2.62
N HIS A 39 12.96 -8.30 -2.97
CA HIS A 39 13.69 -8.96 -4.05
C HIS A 39 14.00 -10.43 -3.75
N SER A 40 14.28 -10.78 -2.49
CA SER A 40 14.57 -12.17 -2.10
C SER A 40 13.39 -13.13 -2.31
N TRP A 41 12.17 -12.60 -2.38
CA TRP A 41 10.93 -13.38 -2.51
C TRP A 41 10.48 -13.62 -3.94
N LYS A 42 11.17 -13.06 -4.95
CA LYS A 42 10.86 -13.26 -6.38
C LYS A 42 10.72 -14.75 -6.74
N VAL A 43 9.81 -15.02 -7.68
CA VAL A 43 9.51 -16.35 -8.22
C VAL A 43 9.68 -16.29 -9.74
N GLY A 44 10.29 -17.31 -10.33
CA GLY A 44 10.63 -17.36 -11.76
C GLY A 44 12.05 -16.86 -12.06
N LYS A 45 12.84 -17.66 -12.78
CA LYS A 45 14.23 -17.30 -13.19
C LYS A 45 14.28 -16.52 -14.52
N ASN A 46 13.23 -16.64 -15.35
CA ASN A 46 13.21 -16.16 -16.73
C ASN A 46 12.07 -15.17 -17.03
N VAL A 47 11.25 -14.83 -16.03
CA VAL A 47 10.35 -13.70 -16.17
C VAL A 47 11.22 -12.46 -15.94
N ILE A 48 11.31 -11.60 -16.94
CA ILE A 48 11.76 -10.23 -16.73
C ILE A 48 10.70 -9.60 -15.82
N CYS A 49 10.80 -9.82 -14.51
CA CYS A 49 10.29 -8.88 -13.54
C CYS A 49 11.18 -7.68 -13.72
N GLU A 50 10.80 -6.79 -14.65
CA GLU A 50 11.37 -5.45 -14.77
C GLU A 50 11.51 -4.97 -13.36
N SER A 51 12.76 -4.88 -12.95
CA SER A 51 13.05 -4.88 -11.55
C SER A 51 12.40 -3.62 -11.00
N ALA A 52 11.48 -3.80 -10.05
CA ALA A 52 11.04 -2.71 -9.17
C ALA A 52 12.24 -1.98 -8.50
N MET A 53 13.48 -2.45 -8.74
CA MET A 53 14.76 -1.79 -8.51
C MET A 53 14.91 -0.42 -9.16
N LYS A 54 14.04 -0.01 -10.08
CA LYS A 54 13.97 1.38 -10.50
C LYS A 54 12.84 2.15 -9.83
N SER A 55 12.44 1.84 -8.60
CA SER A 55 11.87 2.87 -7.74
C SER A 55 12.94 3.91 -7.42
N THR A 56 13.38 4.65 -8.44
CA THR A 56 14.22 5.82 -8.33
C THR A 56 13.53 6.78 -7.37
N LYS A 57 14.29 7.71 -6.78
CA LYS A 57 13.69 8.82 -6.03
C LYS A 57 12.54 9.45 -6.84
N ALA A 58 12.70 9.56 -8.16
CA ALA A 58 11.68 10.01 -9.10
C ALA A 58 10.42 9.12 -9.13
N MET A 59 10.50 7.78 -9.12
CA MET A 59 9.31 6.92 -9.05
C MET A 59 8.62 6.94 -7.68
N LYS A 60 9.38 7.06 -6.58
CA LYS A 60 8.81 7.28 -5.22
C LYS A 60 8.16 8.66 -5.12
N GLU A 61 8.69 9.66 -5.83
CA GLU A 61 8.10 11.00 -5.97
C GLU A 61 6.91 11.01 -6.93
N GLN A 62 6.87 10.13 -7.94
CA GLN A 62 5.78 9.98 -8.90
C GLN A 62 4.58 9.22 -8.34
N MET A 63 4.79 8.33 -7.35
CA MET A 63 3.73 7.72 -6.55
C MET A 63 3.09 8.70 -5.56
N ARG A 64 3.79 9.79 -5.23
CA ARG A 64 3.19 10.90 -4.50
C ARG A 64 2.47 11.75 -5.54
N CYS A 65 1.26 12.23 -5.22
CA CYS A 65 0.63 13.30 -6.00
C CYS A 65 1.70 14.33 -6.34
N ASN A 66 1.87 14.67 -7.62
CA ASN A 66 2.68 15.83 -7.95
C ASN A 66 1.91 17.03 -7.44
N PHE A 67 2.16 17.43 -6.18
CA PHE A 67 1.45 18.53 -5.54
C PHE A 67 1.72 19.89 -6.21
N ARG A 68 2.60 19.94 -7.21
CA ARG A 68 2.79 21.10 -8.09
C ARG A 68 1.74 21.18 -9.21
N ASP A 69 1.11 20.06 -9.56
CA ASP A 69 -0.07 20.01 -10.42
C ASP A 69 -1.32 20.21 -9.55
N TRP A 70 -1.91 21.39 -9.65
CA TRP A 70 -3.06 21.78 -8.83
C TRP A 70 -4.32 20.99 -9.18
N GLU A 71 -4.49 20.58 -10.45
CA GLU A 71 -5.70 19.90 -10.94
C GLU A 71 -5.74 18.47 -10.40
N GLN A 72 -4.61 17.75 -10.47
CA GLN A 72 -4.48 16.42 -9.88
C GLN A 72 -4.72 16.45 -8.37
N ARG A 73 -4.13 17.43 -7.67
CA ARG A 73 -4.31 17.60 -6.23
C ARG A 73 -5.79 17.85 -5.88
N TYR A 74 -6.44 18.76 -6.60
CA TYR A 74 -7.83 19.13 -6.36
C TYR A 74 -8.77 17.94 -6.60
N ASN A 75 -8.59 17.22 -7.71
CA ASN A 75 -9.34 16.00 -7.99
C ASN A 75 -9.16 14.93 -6.90
N ALA A 76 -7.93 14.66 -6.46
CA ALA A 76 -7.66 13.68 -5.42
C ALA A 76 -8.32 14.04 -4.08
N ILE A 77 -8.23 15.31 -3.67
CA ILE A 77 -8.89 15.80 -2.45
C ILE A 77 -10.41 15.64 -2.56
N ASN A 78 -11.00 16.03 -3.69
CA ASN A 78 -12.44 15.94 -3.89
C ASN A 78 -12.96 14.50 -3.82
N VAL A 79 -12.27 13.56 -4.48
CA VAL A 79 -12.62 12.14 -4.43
C VAL A 79 -12.49 11.60 -3.00
N CYS A 80 -11.37 11.87 -2.33
CA CYS A 80 -11.06 11.28 -1.04
C CYS A 80 -11.81 11.91 0.15
N ASN A 81 -12.39 13.11 -0.02
CA ASN A 81 -13.16 13.78 1.03
C ASN A 81 -14.40 12.99 1.47
N ILE A 82 -14.91 12.08 0.65
CA ILE A 82 -16.00 11.18 1.05
C ILE A 82 -15.66 10.38 2.31
N LEU A 83 -14.38 10.01 2.52
CA LEU A 83 -13.92 9.27 3.69
C LEU A 83 -14.11 10.06 5.00
N LYS A 84 -14.13 11.39 4.93
CA LYS A 84 -14.35 12.31 6.05
C LYS A 84 -15.83 12.69 6.23
N SER A 85 -16.70 12.29 5.31
CA SER A 85 -18.10 12.66 5.33
C SER A 85 -18.88 11.93 6.44
N ALA A 86 -20.10 12.39 6.69
CA ALA A 86 -21.00 11.76 7.65
C ALA A 86 -21.36 10.30 7.30
N LEU A 87 -21.22 9.88 6.04
CA LEU A 87 -21.47 8.50 5.60
C LEU A 87 -20.62 7.48 6.38
N PHE A 88 -19.40 7.87 6.74
CA PHE A 88 -18.46 7.02 7.44
C PHE A 88 -18.29 7.37 8.92
N ARG A 89 -19.16 8.20 9.48
CA ARG A 89 -19.03 8.70 10.87
C ARG A 89 -18.89 7.58 11.90
N GLN A 90 -19.57 6.46 11.69
CA GLN A 90 -19.49 5.31 12.61
C GLN A 90 -18.12 4.61 12.55
N CYS A 91 -17.46 4.61 11.39
CA CYS A 91 -16.14 3.99 11.20
C CYS A 91 -15.01 4.86 11.77
N HIS A 92 -15.25 6.17 11.92
CA HIS A 92 -14.24 7.15 12.36
C HIS A 92 -13.66 6.86 13.75
N THR A 93 -14.41 6.17 14.61
CA THR A 93 -13.96 5.78 15.96
C THR A 93 -13.09 4.54 15.98
N SER A 94 -13.23 3.67 14.97
CA SER A 94 -12.61 2.35 14.94
C SER A 94 -11.41 2.30 13.98
N ILE A 95 -11.40 3.15 12.95
CA ILE A 95 -10.42 3.10 11.86
C ILE A 95 -9.83 4.49 11.62
N SER A 96 -8.50 4.55 11.55
CA SER A 96 -7.76 5.78 11.26
C SER A 96 -8.11 6.36 9.89
N ILE A 97 -8.93 7.41 9.88
CA ILE A 97 -9.24 8.18 8.67
C ILE A 97 -7.95 8.74 8.07
N THR A 98 -7.01 9.21 8.89
CA THR A 98 -5.77 9.85 8.43
C THR A 98 -4.95 8.91 7.55
N THR A 99 -4.83 7.64 7.95
CA THR A 99 -4.08 6.61 7.20
C THR A 99 -4.75 6.35 5.85
N PHE A 100 -6.07 6.16 5.85
CA PHE A 100 -6.81 5.85 4.63
C PHE A 100 -6.95 7.05 3.69
N PHE A 101 -7.05 8.26 4.23
CA PHE A 101 -7.08 9.49 3.43
C PHE A 101 -5.74 9.68 2.70
N GLY A 102 -4.61 9.48 3.39
CA GLY A 102 -3.29 9.53 2.76
C GLY A 102 -3.12 8.50 1.64
N LYS A 103 -3.58 7.26 1.87
CA LYS A 103 -3.59 6.20 0.86
C LYS A 103 -4.48 6.55 -0.33
N CYS A 104 -5.70 7.01 -0.08
CA CYS A 104 -6.63 7.41 -1.13
C CYS A 104 -6.04 8.51 -2.02
N LEU A 105 -5.40 9.53 -1.44
CA LEU A 105 -4.72 10.57 -2.22
C LEU A 105 -3.66 9.97 -3.15
N SER A 106 -2.83 9.07 -2.64
CA SER A 106 -1.79 8.38 -3.41
C SER A 106 -2.36 7.56 -4.57
N ASP A 107 -3.41 6.77 -4.30
CA ASP A 107 -4.05 5.88 -5.26
C ASP A 107 -4.79 6.67 -6.36
N VAL A 108 -5.49 7.74 -6.00
CA VAL A 108 -6.20 8.62 -6.95
C VAL A 108 -5.21 9.41 -7.82
N CYS A 109 -4.11 9.91 -7.25
CA CYS A 109 -3.12 10.64 -8.04
C CYS A 109 -2.31 9.75 -8.98
N SER A 110 -2.05 8.51 -8.58
CA SER A 110 -1.39 7.52 -9.45
C SER A 110 -2.34 6.95 -10.51
N CYS A 111 -3.59 7.41 -10.52
CA CYS A 111 -4.59 6.89 -11.40
C CYS A 111 -4.54 7.51 -12.79
N HIS A 112 -4.29 6.67 -13.79
CA HIS A 112 -4.45 7.04 -15.19
C HIS A 112 -5.94 7.18 -15.56
N LYS A 113 -6.25 7.48 -16.82
CA LYS A 113 -7.56 7.93 -17.33
C LYS A 113 -8.82 7.12 -16.90
N ASN A 114 -8.70 5.92 -16.34
CA ASN A 114 -9.84 5.13 -15.86
C ASN A 114 -10.11 5.35 -14.36
N LYS A 115 -11.29 5.87 -14.01
CA LYS A 115 -11.71 6.20 -12.63
C LYS A 115 -11.94 5.00 -11.70
N VAL A 116 -11.76 3.75 -12.15
CA VAL A 116 -11.91 2.54 -11.30
C VAL A 116 -11.05 2.59 -10.03
N CYS A 117 -9.84 3.12 -10.12
CA CYS A 117 -8.94 3.36 -8.98
C CYS A 117 -9.56 4.23 -7.87
N HIS A 118 -10.43 5.20 -8.20
CA HIS A 118 -11.08 6.08 -7.23
C HIS A 118 -12.02 5.26 -6.36
N CYS A 119 -12.80 4.39 -7.00
CA CYS A 119 -13.70 3.47 -6.32
C CYS A 119 -12.92 2.50 -5.44
N ASN A 120 -11.81 1.93 -5.94
CA ASN A 120 -10.98 1.01 -5.17
C ASN A 120 -10.36 1.67 -3.93
N ALA A 121 -9.92 2.93 -4.06
CA ALA A 121 -9.37 3.72 -2.96
C ALA A 121 -10.40 3.94 -1.84
N ILE A 122 -11.65 4.24 -2.22
CA ILE A 122 -12.76 4.41 -1.27
C ILE A 122 -13.20 3.07 -0.68
N GLN A 123 -13.31 2.03 -1.51
CA GLN A 123 -13.71 0.68 -1.12
C GLN A 123 -12.79 0.12 -0.04
N SER A 124 -11.48 0.36 -0.12
CA SER A 124 -10.54 -0.13 0.90
C SER A 124 -10.88 0.34 2.32
N TYR A 125 -11.40 1.56 2.47
CA TYR A 125 -11.86 2.08 3.76
C TYR A 125 -13.23 1.50 4.14
N ALA A 126 -14.16 1.45 3.18
CA ALA A 126 -15.49 0.91 3.40
C ALA A 126 -15.48 -0.56 3.83
N THR A 127 -14.58 -1.38 3.27
CA THR A 127 -14.43 -2.80 3.62
C THR A 127 -13.88 -3.00 5.04
N GLN A 128 -13.12 -2.04 5.59
CA GLN A 128 -12.63 -2.16 6.96
C GLN A 128 -13.64 -1.73 8.03
N CYS A 129 -14.62 -0.88 7.69
CA CYS A 129 -15.56 -0.20 8.59
C CYS A 129 -16.27 -1.09 9.66
#